data_AF-A0A538JXF0-F1
#
_entry.id   AF-A0A538JXF0-F1
#
_cell.length_a   1.000
_cell.length_b   1.000
_cell.length_c   1.000
_cell.angle_alpha   90.00
_cell.angle_beta   90.00
_cell.angle_gamma   90.00
#
_symmetry.space_group_name_H-M   'P 1'
#
loop_
_entity.id
_entity.type
_entity.pdbx_description
1 polymer ?
#
loop_
_entity_poly.entity_id
_entity_poly.type
_entity_poly.pdbx_seq_one_letter_code
_entity_poly.pdbx_strand_id
1 'polypeptide(L)'
;MKTSYAVKWREPDGRSYVGRLELGPRALHLVGGVGIASVDRQIGYDELEGLRIGHDAGERLDGRRALVIERPQGAYRLTSTVFEAGILHELVDRLSELSLAAPRRATVVVPLKEGALERARELAATGPPFDPNDTQLTRHQLLLTAKEAIFVFETADERGLNALLDEVDLLAAASAWHDLVAGVPRLAEVAYSWEHPEPSPVAAAGLGF
;
A
#
# COMPACT_ATOMS: atom_id res chain seq x y z
N MET A 1 13.54 -13.23 6.84
CA MET A 1 13.02 -14.60 6.59
C MET A 1 11.59 -14.47 6.13
N LYS A 2 11.18 -15.18 5.07
CA LYS A 2 9.81 -15.16 4.56
C LYS A 2 8.99 -16.12 5.42
N THR A 3 8.10 -15.61 6.27
CA THR A 3 7.21 -16.46 7.08
C THR A 3 6.02 -16.88 6.23
N SER A 4 5.73 -18.18 6.19
CA SER A 4 4.68 -18.77 5.36
C SER A 4 3.66 -19.50 6.22
N TYR A 5 2.37 -19.26 5.98
CA TYR A 5 1.25 -19.82 6.72
C TYR A 5 0.33 -20.59 5.76
N ALA A 6 -0.04 -21.82 6.11
CA ALA A 6 -1.03 -22.56 5.33
C ALA A 6 -2.44 -22.01 5.62
N VAL A 7 -3.10 -21.50 4.58
CA VAL A 7 -4.37 -20.78 4.72
C VAL A 7 -5.40 -21.25 3.70
N LYS A 8 -6.66 -21.15 4.10
CA LYS A 8 -7.77 -21.04 3.16
C LYS A 8 -8.23 -19.59 3.18
N TRP A 9 -8.53 -19.04 2.02
CA TRP A 9 -9.10 -17.70 1.94
C TRP A 9 -10.30 -17.62 1.01
N ARG A 10 -11.11 -16.60 1.23
CA ARG A 10 -12.21 -16.19 0.37
C ARG A 10 -11.99 -14.76 -0.11
N GLU A 11 -12.09 -14.56 -1.42
CA GLU A 11 -12.02 -13.26 -2.08
C GLU A 11 -13.35 -12.49 -1.92
N PRO A 12 -13.38 -11.17 -2.17
CA PRO A 12 -14.59 -10.35 -2.08
C PRO A 12 -15.76 -10.85 -2.96
N ASP A 13 -15.46 -11.49 -4.08
CA ASP A 13 -16.44 -12.09 -5.00
C ASP A 13 -17.00 -13.45 -4.54
N GLY A 14 -16.57 -13.95 -3.38
CA GLY A 14 -17.03 -15.20 -2.79
C GLY A 14 -16.21 -16.44 -3.18
N ARG A 15 -15.29 -16.35 -4.14
CA ARG A 15 -14.41 -17.47 -4.51
C ARG A 15 -13.48 -17.83 -3.37
N SER A 16 -13.24 -19.13 -3.16
CA SER A 16 -12.39 -19.63 -2.09
C SER A 16 -11.26 -20.49 -2.63
N TYR A 17 -10.09 -20.36 -2.01
CA TYR A 17 -8.86 -21.03 -2.42
C TYR A 17 -8.15 -21.59 -1.19
N VAL A 18 -7.32 -22.61 -1.40
CA VAL A 18 -6.43 -23.18 -0.40
C VAL A 18 -4.99 -23.02 -0.88
N GLY A 19 -4.09 -22.66 0.02
CA GLY A 19 -2.70 -22.41 -0.31
C GLY A 19 -1.92 -21.83 0.87
N ARG A 20 -1.05 -20.87 0.58
CA ARG A 20 -0.16 -20.23 1.54
C ARG A 20 -0.28 -18.71 1.51
N LEU A 21 -0.21 -18.11 2.69
CA LEU A 21 0.02 -16.71 2.92
C LEU A 21 1.52 -16.53 3.20
N GLU A 22 2.18 -15.70 2.42
CA GLU A 22 3.58 -15.34 2.66
C GLU A 22 3.69 -13.85 2.98
N LEU A 23 4.42 -13.53 4.04
CA LEU A 23 4.66 -12.14 4.44
C LEU A 23 5.98 -11.66 3.82
N GLY A 24 5.87 -10.73 2.87
CA GLY A 24 7.01 -10.02 2.29
C GLY A 24 7.27 -8.69 3.00
N PRO A 25 8.33 -7.97 2.60
CA PRO A 25 8.69 -6.69 3.21
C PRO A 25 7.70 -5.55 2.88
N ARG A 26 7.02 -5.61 1.72
CA ARG A 26 6.13 -4.52 1.24
C ARG A 26 4.70 -4.97 0.93
N ALA A 27 4.50 -6.28 0.83
CA ALA A 27 3.21 -6.87 0.51
C ALA A 27 3.10 -8.26 1.13
N LEU A 28 1.85 -8.67 1.37
CA LEU A 28 1.52 -10.07 1.59
C LEU A 28 1.17 -10.75 0.27
N HIS A 29 1.45 -12.05 0.19
CA HIS A 29 1.20 -12.87 -0.99
C HIS A 29 0.30 -14.05 -0.65
N LEU A 30 -0.81 -14.20 -1.36
CA LEU A 30 -1.67 -15.38 -1.30
C LEU A 30 -1.45 -16.22 -2.54
N VAL A 31 -0.75 -17.34 -2.35
CA VAL A 31 -0.41 -18.27 -3.43
C VAL A 31 -1.16 -19.58 -3.19
N GLY A 32 -1.96 -20.01 -4.16
CA GLY A 32 -2.69 -21.27 -4.08
C GLY A 32 -3.39 -21.60 -5.37
N GLY A 33 -4.51 -22.31 -5.28
CA GLY A 33 -5.24 -22.70 -6.49
C GLY A 33 -6.52 -23.48 -6.22
N VAL A 34 -7.26 -23.72 -7.29
CA VAL A 34 -8.40 -24.63 -7.34
C VAL A 34 -8.26 -25.48 -8.60
N GLY A 35 -8.08 -26.79 -8.44
CA GLY A 35 -7.81 -27.70 -9.56
C GLY A 35 -6.49 -27.36 -10.26
N ILE A 36 -6.54 -27.11 -11.58
CA ILE A 36 -5.36 -26.77 -12.40
C ILE A 36 -5.03 -25.27 -12.44
N ALA A 37 -5.90 -24.41 -11.91
CA ALA A 37 -5.69 -22.97 -11.92
C ALA A 37 -4.90 -22.53 -10.69
N SER A 38 -3.71 -21.99 -10.90
CA SER A 38 -2.94 -21.28 -9.86
C SER A 38 -3.43 -19.85 -9.72
N VAL A 39 -3.51 -19.39 -8.48
CA VAL A 39 -3.79 -17.99 -8.13
C VAL A 39 -2.61 -17.46 -7.32
N ASP A 40 -2.17 -16.27 -7.70
CA ASP A 40 -1.22 -15.45 -6.94
C ASP A 40 -1.88 -14.08 -6.75
N ARG A 41 -1.93 -13.62 -5.49
CA ARG A 41 -2.41 -12.29 -5.12
C ARG A 41 -1.35 -11.61 -4.29
N GLN A 42 -0.84 -10.51 -4.81
CA GLN A 42 -0.07 -9.55 -4.04
C GLN A 42 -1.01 -8.46 -3.51
N ILE A 43 -0.93 -8.18 -2.22
CA ILE A 43 -1.67 -7.10 -1.57
C ILE A 43 -0.65 -6.24 -0.83
N GLY A 44 -0.44 -5.02 -1.32
CA GLY A 44 0.42 -4.04 -0.67
C GLY A 44 -0.11 -3.71 0.72
N TYR A 45 0.81 -3.48 1.67
CA TYR A 45 0.41 -3.07 3.01
C TYR A 45 -0.22 -1.66 3.02
N ASP A 46 0.09 -0.83 2.02
CA ASP A 46 -0.51 0.48 1.78
C ASP A 46 -1.96 0.41 1.28
N GLU A 47 -2.42 -0.76 0.81
CA GLU A 47 -3.79 -0.98 0.34
C GLU A 47 -4.75 -1.45 1.46
N LEU A 48 -4.25 -1.62 2.67
CA LEU A 48 -5.02 -2.16 3.79
C LEU A 48 -5.77 -1.05 4.53
N GLU A 49 -7.10 -1.14 4.59
CA GLU A 49 -7.94 -0.23 5.38
C GLU A 49 -8.17 -0.76 6.81
N GLY A 50 -8.08 -2.07 6.99
CA GLY A 50 -8.38 -2.71 8.27
C GLY A 50 -7.91 -4.16 8.35
N LEU A 51 -7.48 -4.55 9.55
CA LEU A 51 -7.09 -5.91 9.90
C LEU A 51 -7.78 -6.29 11.20
N ARG A 52 -8.62 -7.32 11.18
CA ARG A 52 -9.34 -7.78 12.37
C ARG A 52 -9.74 -9.24 12.29
N ILE A 53 -10.12 -9.82 13.42
CA ILE A 53 -10.73 -11.15 13.44
C ILE A 53 -12.24 -10.98 13.28
N GLY A 54 -12.82 -11.70 12.31
CA GLY A 54 -14.26 -11.75 12.10
C GLY A 54 -14.94 -12.54 13.22
N HIS A 55 -15.96 -11.93 13.84
CA HIS A 55 -16.69 -12.52 14.96
C HIS A 55 -18.06 -13.04 14.54
N ASP A 56 -18.63 -12.50 13.46
CA ASP A 56 -19.97 -12.83 12.99
C ASP A 56 -20.01 -14.09 12.13
N ALA A 57 -21.18 -14.75 12.09
CA ALA A 57 -21.37 -15.97 11.32
C ALA A 57 -21.08 -15.79 9.82
N GLY A 58 -21.41 -14.63 9.24
CA GLY A 58 -21.15 -14.31 7.84
C GLY A 58 -19.66 -14.08 7.51
N GLU A 59 -18.83 -13.83 8.52
CA GLU A 59 -17.40 -13.61 8.36
C GLU A 59 -16.58 -14.89 8.48
N ARG A 60 -17.23 -15.95 8.95
CA ARG A 60 -16.58 -17.24 9.14
C ARG A 60 -16.23 -17.89 7.81
N LEU A 61 -15.12 -18.60 7.84
CA LEU A 61 -14.67 -19.49 6.77
C LEU A 61 -14.71 -20.91 7.31
N ASP A 62 -15.46 -21.79 6.65
CA ASP A 62 -15.69 -23.18 7.09
C ASP A 62 -16.17 -23.29 8.55
N GLY A 63 -17.03 -22.36 8.98
CA GLY A 63 -17.56 -22.31 10.35
C GLY A 63 -16.58 -21.76 11.40
N ARG A 64 -15.35 -21.41 11.01
CA ARG A 64 -14.28 -20.89 11.88
C ARG A 64 -14.16 -19.38 11.76
N ARG A 65 -13.65 -18.74 12.82
CA ARG A 65 -13.22 -17.33 12.73
C ARG A 65 -12.17 -17.19 11.65
N ALA A 66 -12.16 -16.02 11.03
CA ALA A 66 -11.24 -15.68 9.96
C ALA A 66 -10.61 -14.32 10.26
N LEU A 67 -9.34 -14.16 9.88
CA LEU A 67 -8.76 -12.85 9.67
C LEU A 67 -9.52 -12.18 8.51
N VAL A 68 -10.04 -11.00 8.76
CA VAL A 68 -10.64 -10.11 7.76
C VAL A 68 -9.60 -9.07 7.39
N ILE A 69 -9.27 -9.01 6.11
CA ILE A 69 -8.41 -7.99 5.52
C ILE A 69 -9.31 -7.08 4.69
N GLU A 70 -9.49 -5.86 5.17
CA GLU A 70 -10.35 -4.84 4.56
C GLU A 70 -9.55 -4.00 3.56
N ARG A 71 -10.15 -3.77 2.41
CA ARG A 71 -9.59 -3.01 1.27
C ARG A 71 -10.73 -2.22 0.63
N PRO A 72 -10.42 -1.14 -0.14
CA PRO A 72 -11.45 -0.39 -0.84
C PRO A 72 -12.27 -1.24 -1.81
N GLN A 73 -11.65 -2.26 -2.42
CA GLN A 73 -12.29 -3.18 -3.37
C GLN A 73 -13.05 -4.34 -2.69
N GLY A 74 -13.08 -4.37 -1.36
CA GLY A 74 -13.79 -5.36 -0.54
C GLY A 74 -12.87 -6.26 0.27
N ALA A 75 -13.48 -7.01 1.20
CA ALA A 75 -12.74 -7.74 2.22
C ALA A 75 -12.39 -9.19 1.85
N TYR A 76 -11.14 -9.55 2.10
CA TYR A 76 -10.66 -10.94 2.08
C TYR A 76 -10.89 -11.58 3.45
N ARG A 77 -11.21 -12.88 3.47
CA ARG A 77 -11.37 -13.66 4.71
C ARG A 77 -10.41 -14.83 4.70
N LEU A 78 -9.51 -14.92 5.67
CA LEU A 78 -8.47 -15.94 5.75
C LEU A 78 -8.62 -16.75 7.02
N THR A 79 -8.49 -18.07 6.95
CA THR A 79 -8.37 -18.92 8.12
C THR A 79 -7.18 -19.86 7.97
N SER A 80 -6.52 -20.19 9.08
CA SER A 80 -5.46 -21.20 9.06
C SER A 80 -6.06 -22.57 8.77
N THR A 81 -5.41 -23.34 7.90
CA THR A 81 -5.77 -24.75 7.70
C THR A 81 -5.31 -25.62 8.87
N VAL A 82 -4.27 -25.18 9.61
CA VAL A 82 -3.69 -25.87 10.75
C VAL A 82 -4.33 -25.36 12.05
N PHE A 83 -4.73 -26.29 12.91
CA PHE A 83 -5.64 -26.07 14.06
C PHE A 83 -4.98 -25.42 15.28
N GLU A 84 -4.46 -24.20 15.16
CA GLU A 84 -3.95 -23.45 16.30
C GLU A 84 -4.64 -22.10 16.40
N ALA A 85 -5.48 -21.93 17.43
CA ALA A 85 -6.22 -20.68 17.69
C ALA A 85 -5.29 -19.46 17.87
N GLY A 86 -4.01 -19.69 18.22
CA GLY A 86 -2.99 -18.64 18.34
C GLY A 86 -2.55 -18.02 17.01
N ILE A 87 -2.62 -18.78 15.90
CA ILE A 87 -2.08 -18.31 14.60
C ILE A 87 -2.85 -17.09 14.07
N LEU A 88 -4.17 -17.01 14.28
CA LEU A 88 -4.94 -15.86 13.79
C LEU A 88 -4.57 -14.57 14.51
N HIS A 89 -4.36 -14.62 15.82
CA HIS A 89 -3.92 -13.46 16.59
C HIS A 89 -2.49 -13.06 16.20
N GLU A 90 -1.58 -14.03 16.10
CA GLU A 90 -0.22 -13.78 15.61
C GLU A 90 -0.23 -13.14 14.21
N LEU A 91 -1.09 -13.60 13.30
CA LEU A 91 -1.21 -13.03 11.96
C LEU A 91 -1.72 -11.59 12.00
N VAL A 92 -2.71 -11.28 12.82
CA VAL A 92 -3.20 -9.90 13.00
C VAL A 92 -2.07 -9.02 13.51
N ASP A 93 -1.36 -9.45 14.56
CA ASP A 93 -0.31 -8.66 15.19
C ASP A 93 0.83 -8.41 14.20
N ARG A 94 1.33 -9.45 13.53
CA ARG A 94 2.40 -9.33 12.53
C ARG A 94 2.01 -8.48 11.34
N LEU A 95 0.80 -8.66 10.80
CA LEU A 95 0.34 -7.85 9.66
C LEU A 95 0.14 -6.39 10.06
N SER A 96 -0.28 -6.13 11.30
CA SER A 96 -0.40 -4.77 11.83
C SER A 96 0.97 -4.12 11.96
N GLU A 97 1.95 -4.82 12.51
CA GLU A 97 3.35 -4.35 12.59
C GLU A 97 3.94 -4.07 11.21
N LEU A 98 3.76 -5.00 10.26
CA LEU A 98 4.23 -4.84 8.89
C LEU A 98 3.53 -3.69 8.16
N SER A 99 2.23 -3.49 8.39
CA SER A 99 1.48 -2.38 7.83
C SER A 99 1.96 -1.04 8.34
N LEU A 100 2.22 -0.93 9.64
CA LEU A 100 2.75 0.28 10.24
C LEU A 100 4.15 0.61 9.72
N ALA A 101 5.01 -0.40 9.51
CA ALA A 101 6.38 -0.23 9.04
C ALA A 101 6.52 -0.16 7.51
N ALA A 102 5.43 -0.36 6.76
CA ALA A 102 5.48 -0.33 5.31
C ALA A 102 5.61 1.10 4.78
N PRO A 103 6.41 1.31 3.72
CA PRO A 103 6.51 2.60 3.06
C PRO A 103 5.14 3.14 2.67
N ARG A 104 4.87 4.39 3.03
CA ARG A 104 3.61 5.05 2.70
C ARG A 104 3.80 5.98 1.54
N ARG A 105 2.75 6.09 0.73
CA ARG A 105 2.72 6.95 -0.44
C ARG A 105 1.44 7.76 -0.44
N ALA A 106 1.57 9.07 -0.62
CA ALA A 106 0.45 9.96 -0.88
C ALA A 106 0.60 10.56 -2.28
N THR A 107 -0.49 10.52 -3.05
CA THR A 107 -0.54 11.13 -4.38
C THR A 107 -1.57 12.25 -4.37
N VAL A 108 -1.12 13.49 -4.48
CA VAL A 108 -1.99 14.67 -4.52
C VAL A 108 -2.12 15.15 -5.95
N VAL A 109 -3.34 15.19 -6.46
CA VAL A 109 -3.67 15.69 -7.79
C VAL A 109 -4.21 17.10 -7.66
N VAL A 110 -3.51 18.05 -8.27
CA VAL A 110 -3.86 19.48 -8.28
C VAL A 110 -4.32 19.85 -9.69
N PRO A 111 -5.61 20.20 -9.89
CA PRO A 111 -6.08 20.66 -11.19
C PRO A 111 -5.46 22.02 -11.53
N LEU A 112 -4.94 22.15 -12.74
CA LEU A 112 -4.32 23.36 -13.28
C LEU A 112 -5.29 24.15 -14.15
N LYS A 113 -5.17 25.47 -14.13
CA LYS A 113 -5.85 26.37 -15.06
C LYS A 113 -5.36 26.12 -16.48
N GLU A 114 -6.21 26.41 -17.46
CA GLU A 114 -5.83 26.36 -18.87
C GLU A 114 -4.65 27.31 -19.14
N GLY A 115 -3.62 26.83 -19.83
CA GLY A 115 -2.39 27.59 -20.10
C GLY A 115 -1.38 27.64 -18.94
N ALA A 116 -1.67 27.07 -17.76
CA ALA A 116 -0.77 27.15 -16.60
C ALA A 116 0.44 26.19 -16.65
N LEU A 117 0.50 25.29 -17.62
CA LEU A 117 1.52 24.22 -17.69
C LEU A 117 2.96 24.75 -17.73
N GLU A 118 3.25 25.74 -18.57
CA GLU A 118 4.62 26.27 -18.67
C GLU A 118 5.05 26.93 -17.36
N ARG A 119 4.13 27.68 -16.73
CA ARG A 119 4.40 28.29 -15.43
C ARG A 119 4.58 27.25 -14.32
N ALA A 120 3.82 26.16 -14.37
CA ALA A 120 3.99 25.03 -13.45
C ALA A 120 5.36 24.35 -13.64
N ARG A 121 5.88 24.24 -14.87
CA ARG A 121 7.25 23.72 -15.13
C ARG A 121 8.32 24.64 -14.57
N GLU A 122 8.19 25.95 -14.74
CA GLU A 122 9.13 26.92 -14.16
C GLU A 122 9.19 26.80 -12.64
N LEU A 123 8.02 26.67 -11.99
CA LEU A 123 7.95 26.49 -10.54
C LEU A 123 8.50 25.12 -10.11
N ALA A 124 8.25 24.06 -10.86
CA ALA A 124 8.83 22.74 -10.60
C ALA A 124 10.38 22.78 -10.64
N ALA A 125 10.95 23.58 -11.55
CA ALA A 125 12.40 23.69 -11.71
C ALA A 125 13.10 24.38 -10.53
N THR A 126 12.38 25.14 -9.70
CA THR A 126 12.94 25.71 -8.46
C THR A 126 13.02 24.70 -7.32
N GLY A 127 12.44 23.51 -7.49
CA GLY A 127 12.30 22.51 -6.44
C GLY A 127 11.17 22.82 -5.46
N PRO A 128 10.97 21.96 -4.44
CA PRO A 128 9.95 22.18 -3.41
C PRO A 128 10.27 23.42 -2.57
N PRO A 129 9.24 24.10 -2.01
CA PRO A 129 9.42 25.30 -1.19
C PRO A 129 9.95 25.01 0.23
N PHE A 130 10.35 23.77 0.51
CA PHE A 130 10.91 23.28 1.76
C PHE A 130 12.15 22.43 1.45
N ASP A 131 13.07 22.28 2.41
CA ASP A 131 14.18 21.35 2.25
C ASP A 131 13.68 19.91 2.48
N PRO A 132 13.76 19.00 1.48
CA PRO A 132 13.36 17.62 1.68
C PRO A 132 14.14 16.90 2.79
N ASN A 133 15.39 17.31 3.07
CA ASN A 133 16.22 16.68 4.10
C ASN A 133 15.75 16.98 5.52
N ASP A 134 14.97 18.05 5.70
CA ASP A 134 14.35 18.40 6.98
C ASP A 134 13.03 17.65 7.21
N THR A 135 12.62 16.79 6.27
CA THR A 135 11.38 16.00 6.34
C THR A 135 11.67 14.51 6.40
N GLN A 136 10.63 13.70 6.67
CA GLN A 136 10.72 12.23 6.61
C GLN A 136 10.47 11.64 5.20
N LEU A 137 10.55 12.47 4.15
CA LEU A 137 10.39 12.02 2.77
C LEU A 137 11.55 11.12 2.35
N THR A 138 11.22 9.92 1.89
CA THR A 138 12.18 9.03 1.20
C THR A 138 12.17 9.27 -0.31
N ARG A 139 11.05 9.81 -0.84
CA ARG A 139 10.92 10.18 -2.25
C ARG A 139 9.91 11.29 -2.43
N HIS A 140 10.21 12.22 -3.33
CA HIS A 140 9.26 13.24 -3.77
C HIS A 140 9.32 13.39 -5.30
N GLN A 141 8.17 13.39 -5.95
CA GLN A 141 8.06 13.61 -7.39
C GLN A 141 6.93 14.59 -7.71
N LEU A 142 7.14 15.39 -8.75
CA LEU A 142 6.12 16.21 -9.37
C LEU A 142 5.97 15.79 -10.84
N LEU A 143 4.80 15.26 -11.19
CA LEU A 143 4.43 14.92 -12.55
C LEU A 143 3.48 15.99 -13.07
N LEU A 144 3.64 16.37 -14.34
CA LEU A 144 2.81 17.40 -14.95
C LEU A 144 2.08 16.81 -16.17
N THR A 145 0.78 17.09 -16.25
CA THR A 145 -0.04 16.86 -17.44
C THR A 145 -0.52 18.21 -17.96
N ALA A 146 -1.22 18.21 -19.09
CA ALA A 146 -1.82 19.44 -19.63
C ALA A 146 -2.81 20.13 -18.67
N LYS A 147 -3.37 19.40 -17.71
CA LYS A 147 -4.46 19.87 -16.83
C LYS A 147 -4.19 19.65 -15.35
N GLU A 148 -3.11 18.97 -14.97
CA GLU A 148 -2.89 18.55 -13.59
C GLU A 148 -1.41 18.59 -13.23
N ALA A 149 -1.14 19.01 -12.00
CA ALA A 149 0.11 18.78 -11.30
C ALA A 149 -0.12 17.66 -10.29
N ILE A 150 0.69 16.60 -10.35
CA ILE A 150 0.53 15.40 -9.54
C ILE A 150 1.77 15.27 -8.66
N PHE A 151 1.59 15.48 -7.37
CA PHE A 151 2.65 15.36 -6.37
C PHE A 151 2.61 13.96 -5.78
N VAL A 152 3.73 13.25 -5.84
CA VAL A 152 3.92 11.95 -5.21
C VAL A 152 4.89 12.12 -4.06
N PHE A 153 4.46 11.75 -2.86
CA PHE A 153 5.26 11.75 -1.65
C PHE A 153 5.38 10.31 -1.19
N GLU A 154 6.59 9.86 -0.88
CA GLU A 154 6.84 8.58 -0.23
C GLU A 154 7.61 8.81 1.08
N THR A 155 7.23 8.06 2.10
CA THR A 155 7.87 8.02 3.41
C THR A 155 8.21 6.58 3.76
N ALA A 156 9.11 6.41 4.72
CA ALA A 156 9.51 5.06 5.16
C ALA A 156 8.36 4.30 5.84
N ASP A 157 7.45 5.02 6.51
CA ASP A 157 6.33 4.46 7.26
C ASP A 157 5.17 5.47 7.40
N GLU A 158 4.10 5.05 8.09
CA GLU A 158 2.90 5.85 8.33
C GLU A 158 3.14 7.05 9.24
N ARG A 159 4.09 6.96 10.17
CA ARG A 159 4.43 8.05 11.07
C ARG A 159 5.07 9.20 10.30
N GLY A 160 5.96 8.88 9.37
CA GLY A 160 6.56 9.86 8.48
C GLY A 160 5.53 10.57 7.60
N LEU A 161 4.51 9.85 7.11
CA LEU A 161 3.45 10.47 6.32
C LEU A 161 2.59 11.42 7.18
N ASN A 162 2.20 10.98 8.37
CA ASN A 162 1.42 11.83 9.29
C ASN A 162 2.22 13.07 9.72
N ALA A 163 3.51 12.91 10.05
CA ALA A 163 4.39 14.03 10.36
C ALA A 163 4.49 15.00 9.17
N LEU A 164 4.60 14.52 7.94
CA LEU A 164 4.61 15.38 6.76
C LEU A 164 3.31 16.19 6.61
N LEU A 165 2.16 15.57 6.87
CA LEU A 165 0.86 16.25 6.80
C LEU A 165 0.73 17.34 7.88
N ASP A 166 1.39 17.17 9.02
CA ASP A 166 1.39 18.12 10.13
C ASP A 166 2.48 19.21 9.99
N GLU A 167 3.66 18.87 9.45
CA GLU A 167 4.86 19.72 9.37
C GLU A 167 4.91 20.59 8.11
N VAL A 168 4.38 20.10 6.99
CA VAL A 168 4.39 20.89 5.76
C VAL A 168 3.43 22.04 5.95
N ASP A 169 3.95 23.27 5.90
CA ASP A 169 3.13 24.46 5.73
C ASP A 169 2.49 24.41 4.33
N LEU A 170 1.43 23.61 4.23
CA LEU A 170 0.62 23.42 3.05
C LEU A 170 0.11 24.78 2.55
N LEU A 171 0.01 25.80 3.41
CA LEU A 171 -0.40 27.14 3.06
C LEU A 171 0.70 27.90 2.29
N ALA A 172 1.96 27.79 2.69
CA ALA A 172 3.09 28.38 1.97
C ALA A 172 3.29 27.72 0.59
N ALA A 173 3.25 26.39 0.53
CA ALA A 173 3.32 25.66 -0.74
C ALA A 173 2.10 25.93 -1.63
N ALA A 174 0.89 25.97 -1.06
CA ALA A 174 -0.32 26.32 -1.79
C ALA A 174 -0.30 27.76 -2.30
N SER A 175 0.35 28.69 -1.60
CA SER A 175 0.43 30.10 -2.00
C SER A 175 1.22 30.28 -3.31
N ALA A 176 2.34 29.56 -3.48
CA ALA A 176 3.13 29.62 -4.71
C ALA A 176 2.39 29.05 -5.94
N TRP A 177 1.53 28.06 -5.70
CA TRP A 177 0.74 27.41 -6.74
C TRP A 177 -0.64 28.04 -6.96
N HIS A 178 -1.11 28.90 -6.03
CA HIS A 178 -2.50 29.38 -5.97
C HIS A 178 -3.02 29.94 -7.30
N ASP A 179 -2.21 30.73 -7.99
CA ASP A 179 -2.58 31.35 -9.26
C ASP A 179 -2.69 30.34 -10.42
N LEU A 180 -2.12 29.15 -10.28
CA LEU A 180 -2.14 28.07 -11.26
C LEU A 180 -3.27 27.07 -11.04
N VAL A 181 -3.88 27.03 -9.86
CA VAL A 181 -4.85 26.01 -9.46
C VAL A 181 -6.26 26.35 -9.97
N ALA A 182 -6.92 25.39 -10.63
CA ALA A 182 -8.28 25.52 -11.18
C ALA A 182 -9.40 24.97 -10.28
N GLY A 183 -9.06 24.36 -9.14
CA GLY A 183 -10.04 23.71 -8.27
C GLY A 183 -9.40 23.09 -7.04
N VAL A 184 -10.20 22.35 -6.27
CA VAL A 184 -9.73 21.75 -5.00
C VAL A 184 -8.74 20.62 -5.29
N PRO A 185 -7.53 20.63 -4.71
CA PRO A 185 -6.62 19.49 -4.72
C PRO A 185 -7.28 18.24 -4.14
N ARG A 186 -6.95 17.07 -4.68
CA ARG A 186 -7.54 15.79 -4.26
C ARG A 186 -6.46 14.76 -4.00
N LEU A 187 -6.65 13.94 -2.98
CA LEU A 187 -5.83 12.77 -2.73
C LEU A 187 -6.30 11.63 -3.64
N ALA A 188 -5.39 10.99 -4.34
CA ALA A 188 -5.67 9.80 -5.14
C ALA A 188 -5.59 8.54 -4.26
N GLU A 189 -6.51 7.62 -4.50
CA GLU A 189 -6.56 6.30 -3.87
C GLU A 189 -5.59 5.33 -4.57
N VAL A 190 -4.90 4.49 -3.79
CA VAL A 190 -4.14 3.37 -4.33
C VAL A 190 -5.10 2.20 -4.57
N ALA A 191 -5.53 2.03 -5.82
CA ALA A 191 -6.45 0.94 -6.19
C ALA A 191 -5.73 -0.41 -6.43
N TYR A 192 -4.43 -0.39 -6.69
CA TYR A 192 -3.59 -1.57 -6.94
C TYR A 192 -2.11 -1.23 -6.77
N SER A 193 -1.34 -2.15 -6.18
CA SER A 193 0.11 -2.04 -6.05
C SER A 193 0.79 -3.37 -6.42
N TRP A 194 1.88 -3.29 -7.19
CA TRP A 194 2.75 -4.43 -7.46
C TRP A 194 4.19 -3.96 -7.52
N GLU A 195 5.07 -4.75 -6.92
CA GLU A 195 6.50 -4.54 -6.95
C GLU A 195 7.20 -5.87 -7.21
N HIS A 196 8.28 -5.81 -7.99
CA HIS A 196 9.11 -6.97 -8.22
C HIS A 196 9.71 -7.43 -6.88
N PRO A 197 9.53 -8.71 -6.47
CA PRO A 197 10.21 -9.21 -5.29
C PRO A 197 11.71 -9.12 -5.52
N GLU A 198 12.46 -8.42 -4.67
CA GLU A 198 13.93 -8.47 -4.79
C GLU A 198 14.39 -9.94 -4.71
N PRO A 199 15.20 -10.41 -5.66
CA PRO A 199 15.75 -11.75 -5.59
C PRO A 199 16.58 -11.87 -4.30
N SER A 200 16.22 -12.82 -3.44
CA SER A 200 16.99 -13.07 -2.23
C SER A 200 18.44 -13.38 -2.62
N PRO A 201 19.46 -12.69 -2.06
CA PRO A 201 20.86 -12.86 -2.47
C PRO A 201 21.44 -14.25 -2.17
N VAL A 202 20.66 -15.18 -1.61
CA VAL A 202 21.12 -16.51 -1.19
C VAL A 202 21.24 -17.50 -2.37
N ALA A 203 20.68 -17.21 -3.55
CA ALA A 203 20.74 -18.14 -4.69
C ALA A 203 22.01 -18.03 -5.57
N ALA A 204 22.88 -17.02 -5.36
CA ALA A 204 24.06 -16.81 -6.21
C ALA A 204 25.33 -17.57 -5.74
N ALA A 205 25.26 -18.35 -4.66
CA ALA A 205 26.43 -19.07 -4.11
C ALA A 205 26.49 -20.55 -4.50
N GLY A 206 25.65 -21.03 -5.41
CA GLY A 206 25.67 -22.41 -5.87
C GLY A 206 25.74 -22.46 -7.38
N LEU A 207 26.94 -22.38 -7.94
CA LEU A 207 27.38 -23.00 -9.20
C LEU A 207 28.84 -22.54 -9.44
N GLY A 208 29.77 -23.16 -8.70
CA GLY A 208 31.19 -23.21 -9.06
C GLY A 208 31.48 -24.64 -9.53
N PHE A 209 32.02 -24.74 -10.75
CA PHE A 209 32.43 -25.95 -11.45
C PHE A 209 33.44 -26.80 -10.67
#